data_AF-A0AB32VJY7-F1
#
_entry.id   AF-A0AB32VJY7-F1
#
_cell.length_a   1.000
_cell.length_b   1.000
_cell.length_c   1.000
_cell.angle_alpha   90.00
_cell.angle_beta   90.00
_cell.angle_gamma   90.00
#
_symmetry.space_group_name_H-M   'P 1'
#
loop_
_entity.id
_entity.type
_entity.pdbx_description
1 polymer ?
#
loop_
_entity_poly.entity_id
_entity_poly.type
_entity_poly.pdbx_seq_one_letter_code
_entity_poly.pdbx_strand_id
1 'polypeptide(L)'
;MQNQTLELFSILKQALIIPCQNTNLILLSFLASLPLLCFMLFHEMILHRTLIATSEIFRQPPAYFSHWLIPVNATRSMANDFSYKLIQLGLLHLLPLHLLELCAVVVSVDLTAKTYTKEKPTNPKEMIQRLLNKARCKGILVTSSYVYLVSTCFLLGLAWLVTNFYIIVRTFFNNVFTAALFRVTCIALLAKYLEWAAIWNMSIVISILEEIHGANALGLSAYFCRGSERQGILLMLIFFTWGAGLRLVCFYGGCNKKDWTSLIQVSLICMGNVMKWMACVIHFYHRREHNLHRVDEEAGKQVEAVYEIF
;
A
#
# COMPACT_ATOMS: atom_id res chain seq x y z
N MET A 1 22.62 -6.65 -11.95
CA MET A 1 21.28 -6.11 -12.23
C MET A 1 20.28 -7.21 -12.62
N GLN A 2 20.69 -8.20 -13.42
CA GLN A 2 19.86 -9.34 -13.87
C GLN A 2 19.36 -10.25 -12.73
N ASN A 3 20.14 -10.45 -11.66
CA ASN A 3 19.76 -11.33 -10.54
C ASN A 3 18.56 -10.79 -9.72
N GLN A 4 18.51 -9.50 -9.39
CA GLN A 4 17.41 -8.93 -8.58
C GLN A 4 16.05 -8.97 -9.30
N THR A 5 16.05 -8.75 -10.61
CA THR A 5 14.83 -8.83 -11.42
C THR A 5 14.33 -10.27 -11.52
N LEU A 6 15.24 -11.24 -11.71
CA LEU A 6 14.91 -12.66 -11.72
C LEU A 6 14.33 -13.11 -10.37
N GLU A 7 14.92 -12.65 -9.28
CA GLU A 7 14.46 -12.90 -7.92
C GLU A 7 13.06 -12.31 -7.68
N LEU A 8 12.80 -11.06 -8.10
CA LEU A 8 11.46 -10.45 -8.05
C LEU A 8 10.42 -11.28 -8.81
N PHE A 9 10.74 -11.75 -10.02
CA PHE A 9 9.84 -12.61 -10.79
C PHE A 9 9.57 -13.94 -10.07
N SER A 10 10.58 -14.50 -9.39
CA SER A 10 10.40 -15.71 -8.61
C SER A 10 9.46 -15.50 -7.41
N ILE A 11 9.57 -14.36 -6.71
CA ILE A 11 8.67 -13.99 -5.61
C ILE A 11 7.23 -13.85 -6.12
N LEU A 12 7.02 -13.12 -7.22
CA LEU A 12 5.68 -12.94 -7.80
C LEU A 12 5.09 -14.27 -8.29
N LYS A 13 5.91 -15.10 -8.95
CA LYS A 13 5.51 -16.43 -9.40
C LYS A 13 5.12 -17.32 -8.21
N GLN A 14 5.88 -17.31 -7.13
CA GLN A 14 5.53 -18.05 -5.92
C GLN A 14 4.24 -17.52 -5.27
N ALA A 15 4.07 -16.19 -5.20
CA ALA A 15 2.85 -15.57 -4.69
C ALA A 15 1.60 -16.01 -5.48
N LEU A 16 1.74 -16.24 -6.79
CA LEU A 16 0.67 -16.75 -7.66
C LEU A 16 0.41 -18.25 -7.47
N ILE A 17 1.47 -19.04 -7.22
CA ILE A 17 1.36 -20.50 -7.14
C ILE A 17 0.83 -20.95 -5.77
N ILE A 18 1.23 -20.30 -4.68
CA ILE A 18 0.86 -20.70 -3.30
C ILE A 18 -0.67 -20.80 -3.11
N PRO A 19 -1.50 -19.85 -3.57
CA PRO A 19 -2.96 -19.97 -3.50
C PRO A 19 -3.48 -21.15 -4.32
N CYS A 20 -2.94 -21.41 -5.51
CA CYS A 20 -3.36 -22.51 -6.38
C CYS A 20 -3.06 -23.90 -5.78
N GLN A 21 -2.08 -24.00 -4.89
CA GLN A 21 -1.72 -25.25 -4.22
C GLN A 21 -2.62 -25.57 -3.03
N ASN A 22 -3.35 -24.59 -2.48
CA ASN A 22 -4.16 -24.78 -1.28
C ASN A 22 -5.51 -24.06 -1.39
N THR A 23 -6.56 -24.80 -1.74
CA THR A 23 -7.93 -24.28 -1.90
C THR A 23 -8.49 -23.68 -0.61
N ASN A 24 -8.09 -24.20 0.56
CA ASN A 24 -8.49 -23.64 1.86
C ASN A 24 -7.91 -22.25 2.09
N LEU A 25 -6.70 -21.98 1.58
CA LEU A 25 -6.08 -20.66 1.64
C LEU A 25 -6.85 -19.64 0.81
N ILE A 26 -7.32 -20.02 -0.39
CA ILE A 26 -8.19 -19.18 -1.23
C ILE A 26 -9.49 -18.88 -0.49
N LEU A 27 -10.17 -19.92 0.01
CA LEU A 27 -11.47 -19.78 0.67
C LEU A 27 -11.39 -18.90 1.92
N LEU A 28 -10.41 -19.13 2.79
CA LEU A 28 -10.22 -18.36 4.03
C LEU A 28 -9.79 -16.92 3.75
N SER A 29 -8.90 -16.70 2.78
CA SER A 29 -8.49 -15.35 2.38
C SER A 29 -9.64 -14.57 1.76
N PHE A 30 -10.47 -15.22 0.95
CA PHE A 30 -11.69 -14.64 0.40
C PHE A 30 -12.69 -14.27 1.50
N LEU A 31 -12.94 -15.19 2.43
CA LEU A 31 -13.87 -14.96 3.55
C LEU A 31 -13.42 -13.82 4.45
N ALA A 32 -12.12 -13.74 4.76
CA ALA A 32 -11.56 -12.64 5.55
C ALA A 32 -11.56 -11.30 4.81
N SER A 33 -11.48 -11.33 3.48
CA SER A 33 -11.54 -10.13 2.64
C SER A 33 -12.97 -9.70 2.31
N LEU A 34 -13.99 -10.50 2.61
CA LEU A 34 -15.39 -10.19 2.29
C LEU A 34 -15.88 -8.89 2.97
N PRO A 35 -15.64 -8.66 4.28
CA PRO A 35 -16.02 -7.39 4.90
C PRO A 35 -15.30 -6.19 4.28
N LEU A 36 -14.01 -6.37 3.94
CA LEU A 36 -13.21 -5.35 3.25
C LEU A 36 -13.78 -5.06 1.85
N LEU A 37 -14.15 -6.09 1.09
CA LEU A 37 -14.73 -5.97 -0.25
C LEU A 37 -16.04 -5.18 -0.21
N CYS A 38 -16.95 -5.54 0.70
CA CYS A 38 -18.22 -4.83 0.88
C CYS A 38 -18.00 -3.35 1.23
N PHE A 39 -17.08 -3.06 2.14
CA PHE A 39 -16.77 -1.68 2.52
C PHE A 39 -16.06 -0.90 1.41
N MET A 40 -15.14 -1.54 0.68
CA MET A 40 -14.44 -0.92 -0.45
C MET A 40 -15.39 -0.54 -1.59
N LEU A 41 -16.45 -1.30 -1.84
CA LEU A 41 -17.49 -0.90 -2.80
C LEU A 41 -18.10 0.45 -2.43
N PHE A 42 -18.47 0.63 -1.17
CA PHE A 42 -19.02 1.88 -0.67
C PHE A 42 -18.01 3.03 -0.72
N HIS A 43 -16.79 2.78 -0.26
CA HIS A 43 -15.70 3.76 -0.26
C HIS A 43 -15.34 4.21 -1.69
N GLU A 44 -15.15 3.28 -2.63
CA GLU A 44 -14.78 3.59 -4.02
C GLU A 44 -15.90 4.36 -4.75
N MET A 45 -17.18 4.11 -4.45
CA MET A 45 -18.27 4.94 -4.97
C MET A 45 -18.17 6.40 -4.51
N ILE A 46 -17.87 6.65 -3.23
CA ILE A 46 -17.71 8.01 -2.70
C ILE A 46 -16.45 8.66 -3.28
N LEU A 47 -15.34 7.92 -3.33
CA LEU A 47 -14.08 8.37 -3.90
C LEU A 47 -14.26 8.80 -5.35
N HIS A 48 -14.89 7.96 -6.18
CA HIS A 48 -15.08 8.24 -7.60
C HIS A 48 -15.95 9.48 -7.83
N ARG A 49 -17.08 9.62 -7.10
CA ARG A 49 -17.92 10.83 -7.13
C ARG A 49 -17.13 12.08 -6.74
N THR A 50 -16.28 11.97 -5.72
CA THR A 50 -15.45 13.09 -5.25
C THR A 50 -14.40 13.47 -6.30
N LEU A 51 -13.75 12.49 -6.94
CA LEU A 51 -12.80 12.73 -8.03
C LEU A 51 -13.46 13.42 -9.23
N ILE A 52 -14.68 13.03 -9.58
CA ILE A 52 -15.42 13.65 -10.70
C ILE A 52 -15.77 15.09 -10.38
N ALA A 53 -16.37 15.35 -9.21
CA ALA A 53 -16.67 16.70 -8.77
C ALA A 53 -15.40 17.57 -8.76
N THR A 54 -14.29 17.02 -8.27
CA THR A 54 -12.98 17.68 -8.29
C THR A 54 -12.53 17.99 -9.72
N SER A 55 -12.65 17.04 -10.64
CA SER A 55 -12.25 17.22 -12.04
C SER A 55 -13.09 18.28 -12.78
N GLU A 56 -14.40 18.36 -12.50
CA GLU A 56 -15.29 19.37 -13.04
C GLU A 56 -14.90 20.77 -12.56
N ILE A 57 -14.58 20.91 -11.26
CA ILE A 57 -14.06 22.15 -10.68
C ILE A 57 -12.78 22.59 -11.40
N PHE A 58 -11.84 21.67 -11.62
CA PHE A 58 -10.60 21.99 -12.35
C PHE A 58 -10.82 22.27 -13.83
N ARG A 59 -11.87 21.74 -14.46
CA ARG A 59 -12.15 21.95 -15.89
C ARG A 59 -12.77 23.32 -16.19
N GLN A 60 -13.40 23.97 -15.21
CA GLN A 60 -13.97 25.31 -15.42
C GLN A 60 -12.87 26.30 -15.86
N PRO A 61 -13.11 27.09 -16.93
CA PRO A 61 -12.17 28.12 -17.35
C PRO A 61 -12.02 29.15 -16.23
N PRO A 62 -10.83 29.73 -16.03
CA PRO A 62 -10.68 30.84 -15.12
C PRO A 62 -11.56 31.98 -15.65
N ALA A 63 -12.70 32.22 -15.00
CA ALA A 63 -13.42 33.47 -15.20
C ALA A 63 -12.42 34.58 -14.90
N TYR A 64 -12.29 35.53 -15.84
CA TYR A 64 -11.33 36.64 -15.82
C TYR A 64 -10.96 37.04 -14.38
N PHE A 65 -9.73 36.71 -13.98
CA PHE A 65 -9.16 36.99 -12.67
C PHE A 65 -8.96 38.51 -12.51
N SER A 66 -10.03 39.25 -12.26
CA SER A 66 -9.94 40.56 -11.61
C SER A 66 -9.96 40.32 -10.11
N HIS A 67 -8.79 40.48 -9.49
CA HIS A 67 -8.48 40.35 -8.06
C HIS A 67 -8.19 38.94 -7.54
N TRP A 68 -7.06 38.90 -6.82
CA TRP A 68 -6.37 37.85 -6.08
C TRP A 68 -7.20 37.13 -4.99
N LEU A 69 -8.51 36.98 -5.16
CA LEU A 69 -9.33 36.11 -4.34
C LEU A 69 -9.90 35.03 -5.24
N ILE A 70 -9.66 33.77 -4.84
CA ILE A 70 -10.44 32.59 -5.23
C ILE A 70 -11.91 33.03 -5.37
N PRO A 71 -12.63 32.72 -6.46
CA PRO A 71 -13.93 33.32 -6.72
C PRO A 71 -14.84 33.07 -5.53
N VAL A 72 -15.25 34.15 -4.83
CA VAL A 72 -16.05 34.09 -3.60
C VAL A 72 -17.35 33.29 -3.82
N ASN A 73 -17.87 33.29 -5.05
CA ASN A 73 -19.03 32.48 -5.46
C ASN A 73 -18.72 30.99 -5.69
N ALA A 74 -17.52 30.64 -6.18
CA ALA A 74 -17.09 29.24 -6.31
C ALA A 74 -16.85 28.63 -4.92
N THR A 75 -16.23 29.38 -4.01
CA THR A 75 -16.08 28.96 -2.61
C THR A 75 -17.43 28.82 -1.90
N ARG A 76 -18.40 29.72 -2.14
CA ARG A 76 -19.71 29.69 -1.46
C ARG A 76 -20.59 28.51 -1.91
N SER A 77 -20.51 28.11 -3.17
CA SER A 77 -21.22 26.92 -3.69
C SER A 77 -20.56 25.59 -3.29
N MET A 78 -19.27 25.61 -2.91
CA MET A 78 -18.49 24.40 -2.56
C MET A 78 -18.26 24.21 -1.06
N ALA A 79 -18.48 25.22 -0.22
CA ALA A 79 -17.88 25.28 1.11
C ALA A 79 -18.35 24.24 2.13
N ASN A 80 -19.58 23.71 2.02
CA ASN A 80 -20.12 22.80 3.04
C ASN A 80 -20.31 21.37 2.53
N ASP A 81 -20.98 21.16 1.40
CA ASP A 81 -21.32 19.80 0.95
C ASP A 81 -20.11 19.04 0.40
N PHE A 82 -19.19 19.71 -0.30
CA PHE A 82 -17.99 19.08 -0.85
C PHE A 82 -16.92 18.85 0.23
N SER A 83 -16.72 19.84 1.12
CA SER A 83 -15.82 19.70 2.27
C SER A 83 -16.31 18.61 3.24
N TYR A 84 -17.61 18.53 3.50
CA TYR A 84 -18.20 17.46 4.31
C TYR A 84 -17.97 16.09 3.67
N LYS A 85 -18.18 15.95 2.35
CA LYS A 85 -17.89 14.69 1.62
C LYS A 85 -16.41 14.31 1.68
N LEU A 86 -15.49 15.27 1.59
CA LEU A 86 -14.05 15.03 1.73
C LEU A 86 -13.67 14.61 3.15
N ILE A 87 -14.21 15.29 4.17
CA ILE A 87 -14.00 14.92 5.58
C ILE A 87 -14.57 13.52 5.84
N GLN A 88 -15.79 13.26 5.37
CA GLN A 88 -16.43 11.96 5.48
C GLN A 88 -15.60 10.86 4.79
N LEU A 89 -15.10 11.11 3.58
CA LEU A 89 -14.23 10.18 2.85
C LEU A 89 -12.93 9.94 3.62
N GLY A 90 -12.30 10.99 4.15
CA GLY A 90 -11.09 10.89 4.96
C GLY A 90 -11.30 10.07 6.24
N LEU A 91 -12.42 10.26 6.93
CA LEU A 91 -12.77 9.49 8.12
C LEU A 91 -13.06 8.03 7.80
N LEU A 92 -13.79 7.75 6.71
CA LEU A 92 -14.06 6.39 6.22
C LEU A 92 -12.77 5.69 5.79
N HIS A 93 -11.82 6.41 5.22
CA HIS A 93 -10.52 5.88 4.84
C HIS A 93 -9.66 5.56 6.07
N LEU A 94 -9.54 6.51 7.01
CA LEU A 94 -8.64 6.39 8.15
C LEU A 94 -9.05 5.33 9.15
N LEU A 95 -10.36 5.20 9.42
CA LEU A 95 -10.84 4.36 10.52
C LEU A 95 -11.36 3.00 10.03
N PRO A 96 -12.55 2.87 9.42
CA PRO A 96 -13.10 1.57 9.07
C PRO A 96 -12.32 0.87 7.95
N LEU A 97 -11.83 1.59 6.92
CA LEU A 97 -11.11 0.94 5.82
C LEU A 97 -9.79 0.32 6.31
N HIS A 98 -8.94 1.08 7.00
CA HIS A 98 -7.66 0.56 7.48
C HIS A 98 -7.82 -0.56 8.51
N LEU A 99 -8.86 -0.53 9.35
CA LEU A 99 -9.14 -1.62 10.28
C LEU A 99 -9.56 -2.90 9.54
N LEU A 100 -10.48 -2.79 8.57
CA LEU A 100 -10.90 -3.93 7.76
C LEU A 100 -9.76 -4.47 6.90
N GLU A 101 -8.92 -3.58 6.35
CA GLU A 101 -7.72 -3.96 5.63
C GLU A 101 -6.80 -4.76 6.55
N LEU A 102 -6.48 -4.23 7.73
CA LEU A 102 -5.63 -4.92 8.69
C LEU A 102 -6.13 -6.33 9.03
N CYS A 103 -7.43 -6.51 9.24
CA CYS A 103 -8.02 -7.84 9.46
C CYS A 103 -7.73 -8.81 8.30
N ALA A 104 -7.91 -8.35 7.05
CA ALA A 104 -7.59 -9.14 5.87
C ALA A 104 -6.08 -9.43 5.79
N VAL A 105 -5.23 -8.44 6.10
CA VAL A 105 -3.77 -8.58 6.11
C VAL A 105 -3.31 -9.65 7.08
N VAL A 106 -3.76 -9.61 8.34
CA VAL A 106 -3.31 -10.56 9.35
C VAL A 106 -3.65 -11.99 8.93
N VAL A 107 -4.85 -12.21 8.39
CA VAL A 107 -5.28 -13.51 7.87
C VAL A 107 -4.41 -13.94 6.68
N SER A 108 -4.24 -13.07 5.67
CA SER A 108 -3.44 -13.39 4.49
C SER A 108 -1.98 -13.69 4.84
N VAL A 109 -1.38 -12.89 5.74
CA VAL A 109 0.01 -13.07 6.17
C VAL A 109 0.19 -14.38 6.93
N ASP A 110 -0.66 -14.67 7.93
CA ASP A 110 -0.59 -15.91 8.71
C ASP A 110 -0.78 -17.16 7.83
N LEU A 111 -1.72 -17.14 6.87
CA LEU A 111 -1.97 -18.26 5.95
C LEU A 111 -0.81 -18.47 4.97
N THR A 112 -0.28 -17.37 4.41
CA THR A 112 0.83 -17.44 3.46
C THR A 112 2.09 -17.96 4.14
N ALA A 113 2.40 -17.45 5.34
CA ALA A 113 3.58 -17.86 6.08
C ALA A 113 3.58 -19.36 6.35
N LYS A 114 2.47 -19.91 6.89
CA LYS A 114 2.35 -21.35 7.16
C LYS A 114 2.47 -22.22 5.92
N THR A 115 1.87 -21.78 4.82
CA THR A 115 1.93 -22.52 3.55
C THR A 115 3.34 -22.47 2.96
N TYR A 116 4.03 -21.34 3.09
CA TYR A 116 5.40 -21.16 2.63
C TYR A 116 6.40 -22.00 3.44
N THR A 117 6.30 -22.01 4.76
CA THR A 117 7.17 -22.81 5.66
C THR A 117 6.81 -24.29 5.71
N LYS A 118 5.75 -24.71 4.99
CA LYS A 118 5.20 -26.08 5.01
C LYS A 118 4.83 -26.56 6.42
N GLU A 119 4.45 -25.64 7.30
CA GLU A 119 3.96 -25.98 8.64
C GLU A 119 2.63 -26.76 8.56
N LYS A 120 2.34 -27.55 9.59
CA LYS A 120 1.06 -28.28 9.67
C LYS A 120 -0.11 -27.31 9.54
N PRO A 121 -1.16 -27.66 8.78
CA PRO A 121 -2.34 -26.81 8.66
C PRO A 121 -2.97 -26.62 10.05
N THR A 122 -2.94 -25.40 10.55
CA THR A 122 -3.54 -25.07 11.85
C THR A 122 -5.05 -25.19 11.79
N ASN A 123 -5.65 -25.67 12.88
CA ASN A 123 -7.09 -25.71 13.04
C ASN A 123 -7.66 -24.27 12.94
N PRO A 124 -8.75 -24.02 12.18
CA PRO A 124 -9.40 -22.71 12.13
C PRO A 124 -9.65 -22.09 13.51
N LYS A 125 -9.94 -22.91 14.51
CA LYS A 125 -10.11 -22.48 15.91
C LYS A 125 -8.84 -21.87 16.51
N GLU A 126 -7.68 -22.47 16.28
CA GLU A 126 -6.38 -21.97 16.76
C GLU A 126 -6.00 -20.67 16.05
N MET A 127 -6.31 -20.57 14.76
CA MET A 127 -6.10 -19.34 13.99
C MET A 127 -6.95 -18.19 14.53
N ILE A 128 -8.24 -18.43 14.80
CA ILE A 128 -9.14 -17.45 15.43
C ILE A 128 -8.64 -17.06 16.83
N GLN A 129 -8.21 -18.03 17.63
CA GLN A 129 -7.67 -17.75 18.97
C GLN A 129 -6.39 -16.91 18.92
N ARG A 130 -5.51 -17.17 17.94
CA ARG A 130 -4.29 -16.38 17.70
C ARG A 130 -4.62 -14.97 17.19
N LEU A 131 -5.65 -14.82 16.37
CA LEU A 131 -6.16 -13.52 15.91
C LEU A 131 -6.76 -12.71 17.07
N LEU A 132 -7.48 -13.37 17.98
CA LEU A 132 -8.11 -12.75 19.15
C LEU A 132 -7.17 -12.54 20.34
N ASN A 133 -5.89 -12.92 20.23
CA ASN A 133 -4.91 -12.65 21.28
C ASN A 133 -4.73 -11.14 21.46
N LYS A 134 -5.20 -10.62 22.60
CA LYS A 134 -5.25 -9.19 22.92
C LYS A 134 -3.87 -8.51 22.85
N ALA A 135 -2.82 -9.16 23.34
CA ALA A 135 -1.47 -8.57 23.36
C ALA A 135 -0.92 -8.42 21.93
N ARG A 136 -1.02 -9.51 21.14
CA ARG A 136 -0.63 -9.54 19.73
C ARG A 136 -1.42 -8.53 18.89
N CYS A 137 -2.74 -8.50 19.03
CA CYS A 137 -3.61 -7.56 18.33
C CYS A 137 -3.24 -6.11 18.65
N LYS A 138 -3.03 -5.77 19.93
CA LYS A 138 -2.60 -4.42 20.33
C LYS A 138 -1.28 -4.04 19.68
N GLY A 139 -0.31 -4.95 19.65
CA GLY A 139 0.98 -4.72 19.02
C GLY A 139 0.88 -4.47 17.52
N ILE A 140 0.16 -5.33 16.80
CA ILE A 140 -0.10 -5.19 15.36
C ILE A 140 -0.81 -3.86 15.08
N LEU A 141 -1.83 -3.51 15.86
CA LEU A 141 -2.57 -2.26 15.73
C LEU A 141 -1.68 -1.03 15.91
N VAL A 142 -0.72 -1.07 16.84
CA VAL A 142 0.23 0.04 17.03
C VAL A 142 1.11 0.21 15.78
N THR A 143 1.73 -0.87 15.29
CA THR A 143 2.56 -0.82 14.07
C THR A 143 1.76 -0.31 12.87
N SER A 144 0.57 -0.88 12.65
CA SER A 144 -0.26 -0.50 11.52
C SER A 144 -0.76 0.94 11.63
N SER A 145 -1.10 1.41 12.83
CA SER A 145 -1.54 2.80 13.04
C SER A 145 -0.44 3.80 12.64
N TYR A 146 0.82 3.55 13.02
CA TYR A 146 1.95 4.36 12.57
C TYR A 146 2.09 4.34 11.05
N VAL A 147 2.08 3.14 10.46
CA VAL A 147 2.23 2.97 9.01
C VAL A 147 1.13 3.69 8.24
N TYR A 148 -0.13 3.44 8.58
CA TYR A 148 -1.26 4.02 7.87
C TYR A 148 -1.29 5.54 8.06
N LEU A 149 -1.06 6.05 9.28
CA LEU A 149 -1.01 7.50 9.52
C LEU A 149 0.06 8.18 8.65
N VAL A 150 1.29 7.67 8.67
CA VAL A 150 2.39 8.25 7.89
C VAL A 150 2.13 8.14 6.39
N SER A 151 1.61 7.00 5.93
CA SER A 151 1.23 6.78 4.53
C SER A 151 0.15 7.76 4.07
N THR A 152 -0.94 7.92 4.85
CA THR A 152 -2.02 8.85 4.52
C THR A 152 -1.54 10.30 4.55
N CYS A 153 -0.70 10.69 5.52
CA CYS A 153 -0.09 12.02 5.55
C CYS A 153 0.77 12.29 4.31
N PHE A 154 1.56 11.30 3.88
CA PHE A 154 2.37 11.41 2.65
C PHE A 154 1.49 11.59 1.42
N LEU A 155 0.45 10.77 1.27
CA LEU A 155 -0.48 10.85 0.13
C LEU A 155 -1.26 12.18 0.11
N LEU A 156 -1.71 12.66 1.27
CA LEU A 156 -2.39 13.95 1.39
C LEU A 156 -1.45 15.11 1.04
N GLY A 157 -0.21 15.07 1.54
CA GLY A 157 0.82 16.05 1.19
C GLY A 157 1.15 16.04 -0.30
N LEU A 158 1.24 14.85 -0.92
CA LEU A 158 1.46 14.69 -2.35
C LEU A 158 0.28 15.26 -3.17
N ALA A 159 -0.96 14.96 -2.78
CA ALA A 159 -2.16 15.47 -3.44
C ALA A 159 -2.25 17.01 -3.35
N TRP A 160 -1.95 17.57 -2.18
CA TRP A 160 -1.86 19.01 -1.97
C TRP A 160 -0.79 19.65 -2.87
N LEU A 161 0.41 19.07 -2.90
CA LEU A 161 1.52 19.55 -3.70
C LEU A 161 1.18 19.53 -5.20
N VAL A 162 0.68 18.39 -5.72
CA VAL A 162 0.25 18.22 -7.11
C VAL A 162 -0.82 19.24 -7.49
N THR A 163 -1.80 19.47 -6.62
CA THR A 163 -2.89 20.43 -6.85
C THR A 163 -2.37 21.87 -6.97
N ASN A 164 -1.53 22.29 -6.03
CA ASN A 164 -0.97 23.65 -6.03
C ASN A 164 -0.08 23.88 -7.25
N PHE A 165 0.78 22.92 -7.59
CA PHE A 165 1.62 23.02 -8.78
C PHE A 165 0.80 23.03 -10.07
N TYR A 166 -0.25 22.23 -10.19
CA TYR A 166 -1.14 22.26 -11.35
C TYR A 166 -1.78 23.65 -11.55
N ILE A 167 -2.25 24.28 -10.47
CA ILE A 167 -2.80 25.63 -10.51
C ILE A 167 -1.73 26.64 -10.93
N ILE A 168 -0.54 26.60 -10.33
CA ILE A 168 0.56 27.53 -10.64
C ILE A 168 0.99 27.40 -12.11
N VAL A 169 1.18 26.17 -12.61
CA VAL A 169 1.55 25.91 -14.01
C VAL A 169 0.48 26.44 -14.95
N ARG A 170 -0.80 26.13 -14.69
CA ARG A 170 -1.93 26.59 -15.51
C ARG A 170 -2.06 28.11 -15.54
N THR A 171 -1.82 28.79 -14.41
CA THR A 171 -2.06 30.23 -14.26
C THR A 171 -0.90 31.07 -14.77
N PHE A 172 0.35 30.68 -14.49
CA PHE A 172 1.50 31.57 -14.68
C PHE A 172 2.45 31.13 -15.79
N PHE A 173 2.52 29.83 -16.12
CA PHE A 173 3.60 29.30 -16.94
C PHE A 173 3.11 28.19 -17.88
N ASN A 174 2.63 28.57 -19.06
CA ASN A 174 2.54 27.68 -20.23
C ASN A 174 3.94 27.33 -20.80
N ASN A 175 4.96 27.21 -19.92
CA ASN A 175 6.33 26.92 -20.32
C ASN A 175 6.60 25.41 -20.19
N VAL A 176 7.08 24.83 -21.30
CA VAL A 176 7.49 23.43 -21.40
C VAL A 176 8.49 23.04 -20.31
N PHE A 177 9.37 23.97 -19.91
CA PHE A 177 10.35 23.78 -18.85
C PHE A 177 9.72 23.54 -17.48
N THR A 178 8.73 24.35 -17.08
CA THR A 178 8.03 24.18 -15.80
C THR A 178 7.26 22.86 -15.75
N ALA A 179 6.63 22.47 -16.86
CA ALA A 179 5.98 21.17 -16.99
C ALA A 179 6.99 20.00 -16.90
N ALA A 180 8.19 20.16 -17.46
CA ALA A 180 9.25 19.15 -17.37
C ALA A 180 9.77 18.99 -15.93
N LEU A 181 10.08 20.10 -15.24
CA LEU A 181 10.49 20.07 -13.83
C LEU A 181 9.42 19.42 -12.95
N PHE A 182 8.15 19.76 -13.16
CA PHE A 182 7.04 19.14 -12.43
C PHE A 182 7.02 17.62 -12.61
N ARG A 183 7.13 17.12 -13.84
CA ARG A 183 7.18 15.68 -14.11
C ARG A 183 8.34 15.00 -13.38
N VAL A 184 9.53 15.59 -13.42
CA VAL A 184 10.72 15.04 -12.74
C VAL A 184 10.49 14.98 -11.22
N THR A 185 9.97 16.05 -10.61
CA THR A 185 9.65 16.10 -9.19
C THR A 185 8.61 15.05 -8.80
N CYS A 186 7.56 14.88 -9.60
CA CYS A 186 6.55 13.84 -9.36
C CYS A 186 7.15 12.43 -9.42
N ILE A 187 8.03 12.15 -10.39
CA ILE A 187 8.71 10.85 -10.49
C ILE A 187 9.60 10.60 -9.28
N ALA A 188 10.36 11.62 -8.83
CA ALA A 188 11.22 11.52 -7.65
C ALA A 188 10.42 11.25 -6.36
N LEU A 189 9.31 11.98 -6.17
CA LEU A 189 8.41 11.78 -5.02
C LEU A 189 7.74 10.41 -5.04
N LEU A 190 7.33 9.94 -6.23
CA LEU A 190 6.78 8.59 -6.38
C LEU A 190 7.81 7.52 -6.02
N ALA A 191 9.04 7.64 -6.51
CA ALA A 191 10.11 6.71 -6.17
C ALA A 191 10.35 6.66 -4.66
N LYS A 192 10.37 7.81 -3.99
CA LYS A 192 10.50 7.90 -2.53
C LYS A 192 9.32 7.30 -1.77
N TYR A 193 8.10 7.55 -2.24
CA TYR A 193 6.90 6.90 -1.69
C TYR A 193 7.00 5.38 -1.78
N LEU A 194 7.42 4.84 -2.92
CA LEU A 194 7.51 3.38 -3.13
C LEU A 194 8.59 2.72 -2.25
N GLU A 195 9.71 3.40 -2.05
CA GLU A 195 10.76 2.97 -1.12
C GLU A 195 10.22 2.88 0.31
N TRP A 196 9.53 3.93 0.78
CA TRP A 196 8.93 3.94 2.11
C TRP A 196 7.77 2.96 2.25
N ALA A 197 6.94 2.80 1.21
CA ALA A 197 5.87 1.81 1.17
C ALA A 197 6.42 0.39 1.32
N ALA A 198 7.61 0.10 0.78
CA ALA A 198 8.25 -1.19 0.97
C ALA A 198 8.60 -1.44 2.44
N ILE A 199 9.23 -0.46 3.09
CA ILE A 199 9.59 -0.50 4.51
C ILE A 199 8.33 -0.62 5.39
N TRP A 200 7.28 0.12 5.09
CA TRP A 200 6.02 0.11 5.82
C TRP A 200 5.29 -1.24 5.72
N ASN A 201 5.10 -1.76 4.51
CA ASN A 201 4.45 -3.06 4.30
C ASN A 201 5.24 -4.20 4.96
N MET A 202 6.58 -4.16 4.86
CA MET A 202 7.45 -5.12 5.54
C MET A 202 7.35 -5.01 7.06
N SER A 203 7.20 -3.80 7.63
CA SER A 203 7.04 -3.64 9.08
C SER A 203 5.75 -4.26 9.61
N ILE A 204 4.66 -4.22 8.83
CA ILE A 204 3.40 -4.88 9.18
C ILE A 204 3.59 -6.40 9.14
N VAL A 205 4.24 -6.93 8.09
CA VAL A 205 4.55 -8.38 8.00
C VAL A 205 5.39 -8.84 9.18
N ILE A 206 6.47 -8.13 9.50
CA ILE A 206 7.32 -8.41 10.67
C ILE A 206 6.50 -8.37 11.96
N SER A 207 5.63 -7.37 12.12
CA SER A 207 4.80 -7.26 13.31
C SER A 207 3.78 -8.37 13.47
N ILE A 208 3.39 -9.04 12.38
CA ILE A 208 2.47 -10.18 12.42
C ILE A 208 3.22 -11.48 12.70
N LEU A 209 4.40 -11.65 12.08
CA LEU A 209 5.16 -12.90 12.09
C LEU A 209 6.13 -13.02 13.27
N GLU A 210 6.89 -11.97 13.57
CA GLU A 210 7.95 -11.97 14.59
C GLU A 210 7.48 -11.39 15.93
N GLU A 211 6.23 -10.92 16.02
CA GLU A 211 5.63 -10.33 17.23
C GLU A 211 6.44 -9.12 17.79
N ILE A 212 7.24 -8.48 16.93
CA ILE A 212 7.95 -7.23 17.19
C ILE A 212 7.05 -6.07 16.73
N HIS A 213 6.82 -5.08 17.58
CA HIS A 213 5.77 -4.07 17.35
C HIS A 213 6.29 -2.62 17.33
N GLY A 214 5.48 -1.74 16.74
CA GLY A 214 5.70 -0.29 16.72
C GLY A 214 6.97 0.13 15.99
N ALA A 215 7.71 1.07 16.57
CA ALA A 215 8.93 1.62 15.99
C ALA A 215 10.02 0.54 15.80
N ASN A 216 10.07 -0.48 16.66
CA ASN A 216 11.04 -1.57 16.52
C ASN A 216 10.79 -2.39 15.24
N ALA A 217 9.51 -2.61 14.89
CA ALA A 217 9.15 -3.30 13.65
C ALA A 217 9.56 -2.51 12.41
N LEU A 218 9.43 -1.17 12.47
CA LEU A 218 9.87 -0.25 11.41
C LEU A 218 11.39 -0.20 11.29
N GLY A 219 12.11 -0.19 12.41
CA GLY A 219 13.58 -0.27 12.40
C GLY A 219 14.07 -1.57 11.78
N LEU A 220 13.45 -2.69 12.16
CA LEU A 220 13.78 -4.01 11.60
C LEU A 220 13.44 -4.12 10.12
N SER A 221 12.31 -3.55 9.68
CA SER A 221 11.96 -3.54 8.26
C SER A 221 12.93 -2.69 7.43
N ALA A 222 13.34 -1.52 7.94
CA ALA A 222 14.34 -0.68 7.30
C ALA A 222 15.69 -1.41 7.17
N TYR A 223 16.07 -2.17 8.20
CA TYR A 223 17.26 -3.02 8.16
C TYR A 223 17.16 -4.10 7.07
N PHE A 224 16.05 -4.86 7.02
CA PHE A 224 15.85 -5.91 6.01
C PHE A 224 15.78 -5.38 4.57
N CYS A 225 15.21 -4.19 4.37
CA CYS A 225 15.13 -3.53 3.07
C CYS A 225 16.48 -2.94 2.61
N ARG A 226 17.44 -2.71 3.52
CA ARG A 226 18.74 -2.14 3.19
C ARG A 226 19.51 -3.05 2.23
N GLY A 227 19.99 -2.47 1.13
CA GLY A 227 20.72 -3.20 0.08
C GLY A 227 19.83 -3.93 -0.94
N SER A 228 18.51 -3.98 -0.76
CA SER A 228 17.54 -4.48 -1.75
C SER A 228 16.47 -3.44 -2.11
N GLU A 229 16.80 -2.15 -1.97
CA GLU A 229 15.90 -1.02 -2.21
C GLU A 229 15.21 -1.11 -3.58
N ARG A 230 15.98 -1.40 -4.65
CA ARG A 230 15.43 -1.53 -6.01
C ARG A 230 14.37 -2.62 -6.12
N GLN A 231 14.59 -3.78 -5.50
CA GLN A 231 13.64 -4.89 -5.54
C GLN A 231 12.36 -4.54 -4.77
N GLY A 232 12.50 -3.92 -3.59
CA GLY A 232 11.36 -3.42 -2.82
C GLY A 232 10.56 -2.36 -3.59
N ILE A 233 11.25 -1.38 -4.18
CA ILE A 233 10.63 -0.33 -5.01
C ILE A 233 9.89 -0.96 -6.20
N LEU A 234 10.49 -1.89 -6.92
CA LEU A 234 9.85 -2.56 -8.07
C LEU A 234 8.64 -3.37 -7.64
N LEU A 235 8.72 -4.09 -6.51
CA LEU A 235 7.59 -4.83 -5.96
C LEU A 235 6.42 -3.88 -5.63
N MET A 236 6.71 -2.78 -4.94
CA MET A 236 5.70 -1.77 -4.61
C MET A 236 5.15 -1.08 -5.86
N LEU A 237 5.98 -0.83 -6.88
CA LEU A 237 5.56 -0.23 -8.14
C LEU A 237 4.52 -1.09 -8.86
N ILE A 238 4.72 -2.42 -8.91
CA ILE A 238 3.77 -3.33 -9.56
C ILE A 238 2.39 -3.24 -8.89
N PHE A 239 2.32 -3.33 -7.56
CA PHE A 239 1.03 -3.23 -6.86
C PHE A 239 0.44 -1.81 -6.89
N PHE A 240 1.28 -0.78 -6.89
CA PHE A 240 0.84 0.60 -7.06
C PHE A 240 0.21 0.82 -8.44
N THR A 241 0.87 0.39 -9.52
CA THR A 241 0.34 0.50 -10.88
C THR A 241 -0.93 -0.32 -11.08
N TRP A 242 -1.03 -1.51 -10.47
CA TRP A 242 -2.27 -2.31 -10.46
C TRP A 242 -3.44 -1.52 -9.84
N GLY A 243 -3.26 -1.02 -8.61
CA GLY A 243 -4.31 -0.30 -7.89
C GLY A 243 -4.67 1.04 -8.52
N ALA A 244 -3.67 1.80 -8.99
CA ALA A 244 -3.88 3.09 -9.65
C ALA A 244 -4.51 2.90 -11.04
N GLY A 245 -4.03 1.93 -11.81
CA GLY A 245 -4.52 1.60 -13.15
C GLY A 245 -6.00 1.20 -13.12
N LEU A 246 -6.40 0.30 -12.21
CA LEU A 246 -7.81 -0.10 -12.07
C LEU A 246 -8.72 1.09 -11.72
N ARG A 247 -8.26 2.01 -10.85
CA ARG A 247 -9.01 3.23 -10.51
C ARG A 247 -9.11 4.20 -11.67
N LEU A 248 -8.04 4.37 -12.44
CA LEU A 248 -8.02 5.23 -13.63
C LEU A 248 -8.94 4.69 -14.73
N VAL A 249 -8.91 3.38 -14.98
CA VAL A 249 -9.81 2.73 -15.96
C VAL A 249 -11.26 3.01 -15.60
N CYS A 250 -11.65 2.87 -14.33
CA CYS A 250 -13.02 3.18 -13.93
C CYS A 250 -13.32 4.68 -13.90
N PHE A 251 -12.31 5.52 -13.64
CA PHE A 251 -12.45 6.96 -13.70
C PHE A 251 -12.83 7.44 -15.11
N TYR A 252 -12.11 6.98 -16.13
CA TYR A 252 -12.38 7.35 -17.53
C TYR A 252 -13.54 6.55 -18.15
N GLY A 253 -13.74 5.30 -17.73
CA GLY A 253 -14.78 4.41 -18.24
C GLY A 253 -16.18 4.66 -17.68
N GLY A 254 -16.32 5.54 -16.67
CA GLY A 254 -17.61 5.95 -16.14
C GLY A 254 -18.30 4.90 -15.27
N CYS A 255 -17.57 4.27 -14.35
CA CYS A 255 -18.09 3.27 -13.38
C CYS A 255 -19.09 3.85 -12.34
N ASN A 256 -19.67 5.03 -12.59
CA ASN A 256 -20.68 5.67 -11.74
C ASN A 256 -22.07 5.07 -11.83
N LYS A 257 -22.37 4.36 -12.91
CA LYS A 257 -23.63 3.63 -13.05
C LYS A 257 -23.52 2.37 -12.20
N LYS A 258 -24.61 2.00 -11.51
CA LYS A 258 -24.69 0.83 -10.60
C LYS A 258 -24.57 -0.47 -11.41
N ASP A 259 -23.38 -0.69 -11.94
CA ASP A 259 -23.09 -1.74 -12.90
C ASP A 259 -22.10 -2.73 -12.28
N TRP A 260 -22.20 -3.98 -12.73
CA TRP A 260 -21.29 -5.08 -12.39
C TRP A 260 -19.81 -4.71 -12.53
N THR A 261 -19.48 -3.72 -13.37
CA THR A 261 -18.13 -3.17 -13.57
C THR A 261 -17.49 -2.69 -12.27
N SER A 262 -18.24 -1.98 -11.40
CA SER A 262 -17.73 -1.51 -10.11
C SER A 262 -17.40 -2.66 -9.16
N LEU A 263 -18.23 -3.70 -9.17
CA LEU A 263 -18.03 -4.93 -8.39
C LEU A 263 -16.81 -5.71 -8.87
N ILE A 264 -16.63 -5.84 -10.18
CA ILE A 264 -15.46 -6.49 -10.79
C ILE A 264 -14.19 -5.69 -10.44
N GLN A 265 -14.20 -4.37 -10.59
CA GLN A 265 -13.06 -3.51 -10.27
C GLN A 265 -12.64 -3.66 -8.79
N VAL A 266 -13.59 -3.55 -7.87
CA VAL A 266 -13.28 -3.67 -6.43
C VAL A 266 -12.81 -5.07 -6.07
N SER A 267 -13.37 -6.11 -6.70
CA SER A 267 -12.88 -7.48 -6.53
C SER A 267 -11.43 -7.63 -6.99
N LEU A 268 -11.05 -7.04 -8.12
CA LEU A 268 -9.66 -7.04 -8.61
C LEU A 268 -8.72 -6.23 -7.73
N ILE A 269 -9.19 -5.13 -7.13
CA ILE A 269 -8.42 -4.36 -6.14
C ILE A 269 -8.20 -5.21 -4.87
N CYS A 270 -9.23 -5.88 -4.36
CA CYS A 270 -9.11 -6.79 -3.22
C CYS A 270 -8.09 -7.90 -3.49
N MET A 271 -8.21 -8.55 -4.65
CA MET A 271 -7.31 -9.62 -5.08
C MET A 271 -5.87 -9.11 -5.14
N GLY A 272 -5.64 -7.95 -5.75
CA GLY A 272 -4.33 -7.30 -5.79
C GLY A 272 -3.77 -7.04 -4.40
N ASN A 273 -4.62 -6.65 -3.43
CA ASN A 273 -4.18 -6.43 -2.06
C ASN A 273 -3.74 -7.73 -1.38
N VAL A 274 -4.53 -8.81 -1.50
CA VAL A 274 -4.16 -10.13 -0.96
C VAL A 274 -2.83 -10.61 -1.57
N MET A 275 -2.68 -10.49 -2.89
CA MET A 275 -1.44 -10.83 -3.60
C MET A 275 -0.24 -9.98 -3.17
N LYS A 276 -0.45 -8.69 -2.87
CA LYS A 276 0.58 -7.79 -2.32
C LYS A 276 1.12 -8.33 -1.00
N TRP A 277 0.24 -8.69 -0.08
CA TRP A 277 0.64 -9.21 1.22
C TRP A 277 1.33 -10.57 1.13
N MET A 278 0.85 -11.45 0.24
CA MET A 278 1.52 -12.72 -0.06
C MET A 278 2.95 -12.50 -0.55
N ALA A 279 3.13 -11.60 -1.53
CA ALA A 279 4.45 -11.29 -2.05
C ALA A 279 5.37 -10.65 -0.99
N CYS A 280 4.83 -9.82 -0.10
CA CYS A 280 5.60 -9.26 1.02
C CYS A 280 6.07 -10.34 2.01
N VAL A 281 5.25 -11.36 2.30
CA VAL A 281 5.64 -12.49 3.16
C VAL A 281 6.77 -13.29 2.54
N ILE A 282 6.67 -13.63 1.26
CA ILE A 282 7.70 -14.38 0.55
C ILE A 282 8.99 -13.55 0.49
N HIS A 283 8.87 -12.26 0.18
CA HIS A 283 10.01 -11.34 0.20
C HIS A 283 10.66 -11.28 1.59
N PHE A 284 9.86 -11.25 2.66
CA PHE A 284 10.36 -11.32 4.03
C PHE A 284 11.17 -12.58 4.32
N TYR A 285 10.63 -13.77 4.01
CA TYR A 285 11.35 -15.01 4.25
C TYR A 285 12.66 -15.10 3.46
N HIS A 286 12.63 -14.72 2.19
CA HIS A 286 13.82 -14.71 1.36
C HIS A 286 14.91 -13.77 1.91
N ARG A 287 14.51 -12.59 2.40
CA ARG A 287 15.44 -11.63 3.02
C ARG A 287 15.95 -12.11 4.37
N ARG A 288 15.10 -12.77 5.17
CA ARG A 288 15.51 -13.34 6.45
C ARG A 288 16.58 -14.41 6.25
N GLU A 289 16.38 -15.33 5.30
CA GLU A 289 17.35 -16.38 4.97
C GLU A 289 18.69 -15.80 4.49
N HIS A 290 18.65 -14.83 3.58
CA HIS A 290 19.87 -14.15 3.10
C HIS A 290 20.61 -13.41 4.22
N ASN A 291 19.91 -12.82 5.20
CA ASN A 291 20.58 -12.17 6.33
C ASN A 291 21.18 -13.20 7.30
N LEU A 292 20.53 -14.33 7.52
CA LEU A 292 21.08 -15.40 8.36
C LEU A 292 22.40 -15.94 7.78
N HIS A 293 22.43 -16.24 6.48
CA HIS A 293 23.66 -16.67 5.80
C HIS A 293 24.80 -15.66 5.91
N ARG A 294 24.51 -14.36 5.81
CA ARG A 294 25.54 -13.32 5.97
C ARG A 294 26.11 -13.27 7.39
N VAL A 295 25.27 -13.41 8.40
CA VAL A 295 25.73 -13.44 9.81
C VAL A 295 26.61 -14.66 10.07
N ASP A 296 26.22 -15.83 9.55
CA ASP A 296 26.99 -17.07 9.69
C ASP A 296 28.35 -16.98 8.96
N GLU A 297 28.39 -16.39 7.76
CA GLU A 297 29.65 -16.14 7.03
C GLU A 297 30.56 -15.13 7.75
N GLU A 298 29.99 -14.06 8.29
CA GLU A 298 30.75 -13.05 9.05
C GLU A 298 31.30 -13.63 10.37
N ALA A 299 30.53 -14.48 11.06
CA ALA A 299 30.98 -15.20 12.24
C ALA A 299 32.09 -16.21 11.90
N GLY A 300 31.95 -16.97 10.80
CA GLY A 300 32.97 -17.91 10.33
C GLY A 300 34.30 -17.23 10.01
N LYS A 301 34.26 -16.08 9.32
CA LYS A 301 35.47 -15.29 9.00
C LYS A 301 36.15 -14.71 10.25
N GLN A 302 35.38 -14.32 11.27
CA GLN A 302 35.95 -13.86 12.54
C GLN A 302 36.66 -14.98 13.29
N VAL A 303 36.11 -16.20 13.25
CA VAL A 303 36.73 -17.38 13.86
C VAL A 303 38.04 -17.73 13.13
N GLU A 304 38.04 -17.74 11.80
CA GLU A 304 39.23 -18.04 10.98
C GLU A 304 40.34 -17.00 11.17
N ALA A 305 40.01 -15.70 11.23
CA ALA A 305 40.96 -14.63 11.54
C ALA A 305 41.57 -14.73 12.94
N VAL A 306 40.86 -15.29 13.93
CA VAL A 306 41.41 -15.54 15.27
C VAL A 306 42.40 -16.71 15.24
N TYR A 307 42.17 -17.74 14.42
CA TYR A 307 43.10 -18.86 14.29
C TYR A 307 44.37 -18.53 13.50
N GLU A 308 44.35 -17.54 12.59
CA GLU A 308 45.58 -17.07 11.91
C GLU A 308 46.49 -16.17 12.79
N ILE A 309 46.04 -15.78 13.98
CA ILE A 309 46.79 -14.93 14.92
C ILE A 309 47.51 -15.78 16.01
N PHE A 310 47.31 -17.09 16.04
CA PHE A 310 48.00 -18.04 16.93
C PHE A 310 48.95 -18.96 16.15
#